data_AF-A0A945Q2X2-F1
#
_entry.id   AF-A0A945Q2X2-F1
#
_cell.length_a   1.000
_cell.length_b   1.000
_cell.length_c   1.000
_cell.angle_alpha   90.00
_cell.angle_beta   90.00
_cell.angle_gamma   90.00
#
_symmetry.space_group_name_H-M   'P 1'
#
loop_
_entity.id
_entity.type
_entity.pdbx_description
1 polymer ?
#
loop_
_entity_poly.entity_id
_entity_poly.type
_entity_poly.pdbx_seq_one_letter_code
_entity_poly.pdbx_strand_id
1 'polypeptide(L)'
;MKKVISLLLVSIISIGLFATKHNHTDEYEVRYVKVKSELNKQYQEQLRNTQLWQNFNYNNPGWFVIFNEENQLPHRAFGEPIYTNDLISFLATNNFSLPNDLRLKSEIKNDKHTNKSYVQYYNNLEVIGSNLYAKFSQNNELIAFGLDVYNDINLSIIPTISEQNIISFATTNITNNITNVVVSDDLKVLAIPTYRKYDYRLIYEIKFSTKIEEGPANYTCYVDAHTGELLMRKNSVMYEVPPSGTSTVSGEVYPTNPYDPAIVQNFKYLKAIDQSTSVDYYTDNNGDVVLPMNIGAQVRYKLEGLYADVQTNSNTPDIFQNLAVTNNIVFDNSNSTIQERTAYQAVNNIHDHLKVVFPSFTGLDSPMETNIDEAGSCNAFYNGSSINFYAAGGGCN
;
A
#
# COMPACT_ATOMS: atom_id res chain seq x y z
N MET A 1 -29.46 -54.22 13.12
CA MET A 1 -29.99 -53.43 11.98
C MET A 1 -30.73 -52.23 12.59
N LYS A 2 -30.50 -50.95 12.34
CA LYS A 2 -29.59 -50.15 11.51
C LYS A 2 -29.23 -48.94 12.39
N LYS A 3 -27.96 -48.56 12.49
CA LYS A 3 -27.53 -47.30 13.12
C LYS A 3 -27.73 -46.18 12.09
N VAL A 4 -28.49 -45.16 12.44
CA VAL A 4 -28.63 -43.92 11.67
C VAL A 4 -27.43 -43.04 12.00
N ILE A 5 -26.58 -42.78 11.00
CA ILE A 5 -25.50 -41.79 11.07
C ILE A 5 -26.03 -40.56 10.34
N SER A 6 -26.25 -39.47 11.09
CA SER A 6 -26.54 -38.16 10.53
C SER A 6 -25.20 -37.49 10.20
N LEU A 7 -24.92 -37.29 8.91
CA LEU A 7 -23.74 -36.57 8.44
C LEU A 7 -24.14 -35.10 8.22
N LEU A 8 -23.74 -34.22 9.14
CA LEU A 8 -23.85 -32.77 8.97
C LEU A 8 -22.62 -32.31 8.17
N LEU A 9 -22.79 -32.05 6.87
CA LEU A 9 -21.72 -31.54 6.02
C LEU A 9 -21.69 -30.00 6.17
N VAL A 10 -20.86 -29.49 7.08
CA VAL A 10 -20.55 -28.05 7.13
C VAL A 10 -19.48 -27.79 6.06
N SER A 11 -19.89 -27.35 4.87
CA SER A 11 -18.97 -26.79 3.89
C SER A 11 -18.52 -25.42 4.41
N ILE A 12 -17.35 -25.39 5.05
CA ILE A 12 -16.64 -24.13 5.31
C ILE A 12 -16.20 -23.61 3.94
N ILE A 13 -16.97 -22.68 3.38
CA ILE A 13 -16.53 -21.88 2.24
C ILE A 13 -15.41 -21.00 2.79
N SER A 14 -14.17 -21.38 2.51
CA SER A 14 -13.00 -20.55 2.74
C SER A 14 -13.04 -19.39 1.74
N ILE A 15 -13.77 -18.34 2.10
CA ILE A 15 -13.70 -17.05 1.42
C ILE A 15 -12.28 -16.53 1.68
N GLY A 16 -11.48 -16.42 0.63
CA GLY A 16 -10.19 -15.73 0.70
C GLY A 16 -10.45 -14.28 1.06
N LEU A 17 -10.31 -13.93 2.34
CA LEU A 17 -10.30 -12.55 2.79
C LEU A 17 -8.96 -11.95 2.34
N PHE A 18 -8.95 -11.35 1.14
CA PHE A 18 -7.85 -10.51 0.73
C PHE A 18 -7.94 -9.18 1.50
N ALA A 19 -6.83 -8.77 2.10
CA ALA A 19 -6.74 -7.47 2.74
C ALA A 19 -6.91 -6.37 1.68
N THR A 20 -7.98 -5.62 1.75
CA THR A 20 -8.22 -4.43 0.92
C THR A 20 -7.59 -3.23 1.61
N LYS A 21 -7.03 -2.31 0.82
CA LYS A 21 -6.43 -1.09 1.35
C LYS A 21 -7.55 -0.19 1.88
N HIS A 22 -7.54 0.08 3.19
CA HIS A 22 -8.41 1.11 3.77
C HIS A 22 -8.04 2.48 3.18
N ASN A 23 -9.02 3.16 2.58
CA ASN A 23 -8.92 4.57 2.20
C ASN A 23 -9.39 5.52 3.33
N HIS A 24 -9.65 4.98 4.52
CA HIS A 24 -10.02 5.80 5.67
C HIS A 24 -8.79 6.41 6.33
N THR A 25 -8.81 7.73 6.51
CA THR A 25 -7.77 8.49 7.22
C THR A 25 -8.33 8.96 8.54
N ASP A 26 -7.75 8.49 9.64
CA ASP A 26 -8.06 9.01 10.97
C ASP A 26 -7.60 10.48 11.07
N GLU A 27 -8.55 11.41 11.19
CA GLU A 27 -8.29 12.86 11.21
C GLU A 27 -7.43 13.33 12.39
N TYR A 28 -7.37 12.53 13.47
CA TYR A 28 -6.57 12.84 14.65
C TYR A 28 -5.20 12.14 14.65
N GLU A 29 -4.88 11.35 13.61
CA GLU A 29 -3.62 10.63 13.53
C GLU A 29 -2.42 11.59 13.49
N VAL A 30 -1.42 11.32 14.33
CA VAL A 30 -0.14 12.03 14.32
C VAL A 30 0.97 11.00 14.16
N ARG A 31 1.89 11.25 13.22
CA ARG A 31 3.02 10.36 12.93
C ARG A 31 4.34 11.10 13.11
N TYR A 32 5.25 10.50 13.87
CA TYR A 32 6.63 11.00 14.00
C TYR A 32 7.46 10.73 12.73
N VAL A 33 7.07 9.72 11.93
CA VAL A 33 7.62 9.48 10.58
C VAL A 33 6.75 10.19 9.56
N LYS A 34 7.26 11.30 9.03
CA LYS A 34 6.49 12.20 8.12
C LYS A 34 6.64 11.86 6.65
N VAL A 35 7.72 11.19 6.26
CA VAL A 35 8.01 10.85 4.86
C VAL A 35 8.26 9.37 4.75
N LYS A 36 7.62 8.72 3.77
CA LYS A 36 7.95 7.36 3.39
C LYS A 36 9.32 7.38 2.72
N SER A 37 10.34 6.89 3.41
CA SER A 37 11.68 6.75 2.85
C SER A 37 11.70 5.54 1.92
N GLU A 38 12.02 5.76 0.65
CA GLU A 38 12.38 4.68 -0.28
C GLU A 38 13.89 4.43 -0.20
N LEU A 39 14.30 3.16 -0.29
CA LEU A 39 15.73 2.82 -0.23
C LEU A 39 16.49 3.50 -1.37
N ASN A 40 17.54 4.24 -1.02
CA ASN A 40 18.42 4.88 -1.97
C ASN A 40 19.41 3.85 -2.52
N LYS A 41 19.21 3.42 -3.77
CA LYS A 41 20.03 2.40 -4.44
C LYS A 41 21.54 2.72 -4.39
N GLN A 42 21.93 3.97 -4.62
CA GLN A 42 23.34 4.39 -4.59
C GLN A 42 23.90 4.33 -3.17
N TYR A 43 23.12 4.76 -2.17
CA TYR A 43 23.58 4.74 -0.79
C TYR A 43 23.68 3.32 -0.23
N GLN A 44 22.74 2.45 -0.58
CA GLN A 44 22.82 1.01 -0.28
C GLN A 44 24.10 0.38 -0.85
N GLU A 45 24.50 0.75 -2.07
CA GLU A 45 25.75 0.28 -2.67
C GLU A 45 26.98 0.83 -1.93
N GLN A 46 26.96 2.12 -1.55
CA GLN A 46 28.01 2.72 -0.72
C GLN A 46 28.18 1.98 0.60
N LEU A 47 27.07 1.67 1.30
CA LEU A 47 27.10 0.92 2.57
C LEU A 47 27.64 -0.50 2.38
N ARG A 48 27.26 -1.19 1.31
CA ARG A 48 27.85 -2.50 0.95
C ARG A 48 29.35 -2.42 0.65
N ASN A 49 29.86 -1.29 0.16
CA ASN A 49 31.29 -1.10 -0.10
C ASN A 49 32.09 -0.62 1.12
N THR A 50 31.45 -0.41 2.27
CA THR A 50 32.17 -0.07 3.51
C THR A 50 33.02 -1.23 4.01
N GLN A 51 34.11 -0.92 4.72
CA GLN A 51 35.01 -1.92 5.30
C GLN A 51 34.28 -2.89 6.23
N LEU A 52 33.26 -2.41 6.96
CA LEU A 52 32.46 -3.23 7.88
C LEU A 52 31.83 -4.42 7.15
N TRP A 53 31.08 -4.14 6.07
CA TRP A 53 30.41 -5.20 5.32
C TRP A 53 31.38 -6.03 4.47
N GLN A 54 32.37 -5.39 3.86
CA GLN A 54 33.36 -6.10 3.04
C GLN A 54 34.15 -7.12 3.89
N ASN A 55 34.52 -6.77 5.13
CA ASN A 55 35.15 -7.72 6.05
C ASN A 55 34.22 -8.86 6.45
N PHE A 56 32.96 -8.55 6.78
CA PHE A 56 31.98 -9.58 7.13
C PHE A 56 31.76 -10.56 5.98
N ASN A 57 31.57 -10.06 4.76
CA ASN A 57 31.34 -10.88 3.57
C ASN A 57 32.60 -11.63 3.11
N TYR A 58 33.81 -11.08 3.33
CA TYR A 58 35.06 -11.80 3.07
C TYR A 58 35.18 -13.05 3.96
N ASN A 59 34.82 -12.94 5.23
CA ASN A 59 34.84 -14.08 6.16
C ASN A 59 33.63 -15.01 6.00
N ASN A 60 32.53 -14.51 5.42
CA ASN A 60 31.27 -15.24 5.25
C ASN A 60 30.75 -15.05 3.82
N PRO A 61 31.40 -15.64 2.81
CA PRO A 61 31.03 -15.43 1.41
C PRO A 61 29.61 -15.90 1.12
N GLY A 62 28.89 -15.17 0.28
CA GLY A 62 27.52 -15.49 -0.12
C GLY A 62 26.43 -14.88 0.77
N TRP A 63 26.81 -14.07 1.75
CA TRP A 63 25.86 -13.28 2.55
C TRP A 63 25.41 -12.03 1.79
N PHE A 64 24.12 -11.71 1.93
CA PHE A 64 23.47 -10.53 1.37
C PHE A 64 23.04 -9.58 2.48
N VAL A 65 22.93 -8.29 2.16
CA VAL A 65 22.46 -7.27 3.11
C VAL A 65 21.60 -6.19 2.46
N ILE A 66 20.59 -5.78 3.21
CA ILE A 66 19.86 -4.53 3.08
C ILE A 66 20.15 -3.71 4.34
N PHE A 67 20.64 -2.49 4.18
CA PHE A 67 20.94 -1.60 5.30
C PHE A 67 19.74 -0.76 5.68
N ASN A 68 19.63 -0.46 6.98
CA ASN A 68 18.88 0.69 7.46
C ASN A 68 19.76 1.92 7.17
N GLU A 69 19.24 2.86 6.39
CA GLU A 69 20.04 4.00 5.89
C GLU A 69 20.26 5.06 6.98
N GLU A 70 19.38 5.06 7.98
CA GLU A 70 19.36 5.97 9.10
C GLU A 70 20.40 5.60 10.16
N ASN A 71 20.56 4.32 10.51
CA ASN A 71 21.62 3.87 11.45
C ASN A 71 22.84 3.24 10.77
N GLN A 72 22.79 3.02 9.45
CA GLN A 72 23.87 2.47 8.62
C GLN A 72 24.30 1.05 9.02
N LEU A 73 23.45 0.34 9.77
CA LEU A 73 23.64 -1.05 10.15
C LEU A 73 22.75 -1.97 9.29
N PRO A 74 23.07 -3.27 9.20
CA PRO A 74 22.22 -4.24 8.52
C PRO A 74 20.78 -4.22 9.05
N HIS A 75 19.82 -3.74 8.27
CA HIS A 75 18.39 -3.97 8.57
C HIS A 75 18.06 -5.45 8.36
N ARG A 76 18.67 -6.07 7.35
CA ARG A 76 18.51 -7.48 7.04
C ARG A 76 19.77 -8.01 6.38
N ALA A 77 20.49 -8.87 7.08
CA ALA A 77 21.58 -9.68 6.55
C ALA A 77 21.21 -11.16 6.60
N PHE A 78 21.53 -11.92 5.56
CA PHE A 78 21.23 -13.35 5.48
C PHE A 78 22.15 -14.07 4.49
N GLY A 79 22.38 -15.36 4.71
CA GLY A 79 23.25 -16.17 3.85
C GLY A 79 23.38 -17.61 4.34
N GLU A 80 24.50 -18.23 3.98
CA GLU A 80 24.83 -19.60 4.42
C GLU A 80 24.91 -19.69 5.95
N PRO A 81 24.40 -20.78 6.56
CA PRO A 81 24.33 -20.90 8.02
C PRO A 81 25.71 -20.80 8.70
N ILE A 82 25.82 -19.94 9.72
CA ILE A 82 27.06 -19.77 10.50
C ILE A 82 26.81 -20.26 11.93
N TYR A 83 27.54 -21.28 12.37
CA TYR A 83 27.47 -21.70 13.76
C TYR A 83 27.88 -20.58 14.72
N THR A 84 27.04 -20.27 15.70
CA THR A 84 27.36 -19.29 16.75
C THR A 84 26.77 -19.68 18.09
N ASN A 85 27.61 -19.65 19.13
CA ASN A 85 27.20 -19.95 20.50
C ASN A 85 26.53 -18.75 21.18
N ASP A 86 26.99 -17.55 20.86
CA ASP A 86 26.48 -16.30 21.43
C ASP A 86 26.39 -15.24 20.33
N LEU A 87 25.15 -14.85 20.03
CA LEU A 87 24.83 -13.91 18.95
C LEU A 87 25.52 -12.56 19.15
N ILE A 88 25.47 -12.03 20.37
CA ILE A 88 25.97 -10.70 20.69
C ILE A 88 27.50 -10.67 20.54
N SER A 89 28.20 -11.67 21.08
CA SER A 89 29.65 -11.83 20.94
C SER A 89 30.07 -12.04 19.49
N PHE A 90 29.31 -12.82 18.72
CA PHE A 90 29.56 -13.01 17.29
C PHE A 90 29.46 -11.69 16.52
N LEU A 91 28.40 -10.92 16.74
CA LEU A 91 28.20 -9.63 16.08
C LEU A 91 29.28 -8.62 16.49
N ALA A 92 29.63 -8.56 17.79
CA ALA A 92 30.69 -7.70 18.29
C ALA A 92 32.07 -8.07 17.70
N THR A 93 32.39 -9.36 17.59
CA THR A 93 33.64 -9.85 16.97
C THR A 93 33.73 -9.49 15.48
N ASN A 94 32.58 -9.35 14.80
CA ASN A 94 32.49 -8.86 13.43
C ASN A 94 32.44 -7.32 13.34
N ASN A 95 32.78 -6.61 14.42
CA ASN A 95 32.84 -5.14 14.51
C ASN A 95 31.50 -4.41 14.29
N PHE A 96 30.36 -5.10 14.42
CA PHE A 96 29.08 -4.39 14.46
C PHE A 96 28.97 -3.62 15.77
N SER A 97 28.66 -2.33 15.69
CA SER A 97 28.42 -1.50 16.86
C SER A 97 27.09 -1.88 17.50
N LEU A 98 27.13 -2.34 18.75
CA LEU A 98 25.96 -2.78 19.50
C LEU A 98 25.80 -1.93 20.76
N PRO A 99 24.55 -1.66 21.19
CA PRO A 99 24.31 -0.95 22.43
C PRO A 99 24.64 -1.82 23.64
N ASN A 100 24.95 -1.17 24.76
CA ASN A 100 25.41 -1.84 25.98
C ASN A 100 24.33 -2.71 26.66
N ASP A 101 23.05 -2.43 26.44
CA ASP A 101 21.94 -3.13 27.09
C ASP A 101 20.93 -3.60 26.03
N LEU A 102 21.03 -4.88 25.69
CA LEU A 102 20.11 -5.61 24.81
C LEU A 102 19.49 -6.75 25.61
N ARG A 103 18.16 -6.80 25.65
CA ARG A 103 17.41 -7.81 26.42
C ARG A 103 16.55 -8.63 25.48
N LEU A 104 16.54 -9.95 25.66
CA LEU A 104 15.70 -10.86 24.88
C LEU A 104 14.23 -10.54 25.17
N LYS A 105 13.48 -10.17 24.12
CA LYS A 105 12.05 -9.87 24.21
C LYS A 105 11.18 -11.05 23.80
N SER A 106 11.61 -11.80 22.78
CA SER A 106 10.88 -12.98 22.33
C SER A 106 11.79 -14.03 21.71
N GLU A 107 11.40 -15.29 21.90
CA GLU A 107 11.98 -16.46 21.24
C GLU A 107 10.85 -17.34 20.71
N ILE A 108 10.79 -17.51 19.40
CA ILE A 108 9.75 -18.29 18.72
C ILE A 108 10.42 -19.42 17.95
N LYS A 109 10.11 -20.66 18.35
CA LYS A 109 10.64 -21.88 17.75
C LYS A 109 9.58 -22.59 16.92
N ASN A 110 9.93 -23.02 15.72
CA ASN A 110 9.15 -23.94 14.89
C ASN A 110 10.04 -25.12 14.44
N ASP A 111 9.51 -26.04 13.63
CA ASP A 111 10.22 -27.25 13.22
C ASP A 111 11.51 -26.99 12.42
N LYS A 112 11.66 -25.81 11.84
CA LYS A 112 12.80 -25.46 10.97
C LYS A 112 13.72 -24.40 11.56
N HIS A 113 13.20 -23.49 12.36
CA HIS A 113 13.94 -22.30 12.79
C HIS A 113 13.59 -21.86 14.22
N THR A 114 14.54 -21.16 14.82
CA THR A 114 14.35 -20.37 16.05
C THR A 114 14.55 -18.90 15.72
N ASN A 115 13.54 -18.06 15.95
CA ASN A 115 13.64 -16.61 15.78
C ASN A 115 13.75 -15.94 17.14
N LYS A 116 14.73 -15.08 17.32
CA LYS A 116 14.95 -14.29 18.53
C LYS A 116 14.84 -12.81 18.20
N SER A 117 14.23 -12.05 19.10
CA SER A 117 14.17 -10.59 19.04
C SER A 117 14.62 -10.01 20.37
N TYR A 118 15.50 -9.01 20.29
CA TYR A 118 16.04 -8.29 21.43
C TYR A 118 15.70 -6.82 21.28
N VAL A 119 15.41 -6.19 22.42
CA VAL A 119 15.12 -4.76 22.50
C VAL A 119 16.21 -4.06 23.29
N GLN A 120 16.55 -2.86 22.84
CA GLN A 120 17.55 -2.02 23.45
C GLN A 120 16.97 -1.24 24.62
N TYR A 121 17.79 -1.09 25.66
CA TYR A 121 17.53 -0.19 26.78
C TYR A 121 18.62 0.89 26.87
N TYR A 122 18.22 2.10 27.27
CA TYR A 122 19.13 3.21 27.57
C TYR A 122 18.81 3.72 28.99
N ASN A 123 19.75 3.54 29.92
CA ASN A 123 19.53 3.82 31.35
C ASN A 123 18.25 3.15 31.90
N ASN A 124 18.04 1.87 31.59
CA ASN A 124 16.83 1.09 31.92
C ASN A 124 15.52 1.54 31.25
N LEU A 125 15.54 2.51 30.33
CA LEU A 125 14.37 2.90 29.54
C LEU A 125 14.35 2.12 28.22
N GLU A 126 13.20 1.54 27.86
CA GLU A 126 13.01 0.87 26.56
C GLU A 126 13.23 1.87 25.43
N VAL A 127 14.05 1.52 24.44
CA VAL A 127 14.21 2.32 23.23
C VAL A 127 13.21 1.85 22.18
N ILE A 128 12.14 2.61 21.98
CA ILE A 128 11.09 2.35 20.99
C ILE A 128 11.68 2.39 19.58
N GLY A 129 11.28 1.42 18.77
CA GLY A 129 11.79 1.22 17.41
C GLY A 129 13.01 0.33 17.35
N SER A 130 13.65 0.03 18.50
CA SER A 130 14.82 -0.84 18.51
C SER A 130 14.43 -2.31 18.34
N ASN A 131 15.18 -3.01 17.51
CA ASN A 131 15.06 -4.45 17.34
C ASN A 131 16.36 -5.03 16.77
N LEU A 132 17.03 -5.86 17.58
CA LEU A 132 17.97 -6.83 17.04
C LEU A 132 17.20 -8.13 16.84
N TYR A 133 17.01 -8.54 15.59
CA TYR A 133 16.44 -9.86 15.30
C TYR A 133 17.51 -10.82 14.81
N ALA A 134 17.33 -12.10 15.11
CA ALA A 134 18.13 -13.17 14.55
C ALA A 134 17.30 -14.41 14.30
N LYS A 135 17.64 -15.13 13.25
CA LYS A 135 17.01 -16.38 12.85
C LYS A 135 18.07 -17.46 12.78
N PHE A 136 17.79 -18.57 13.45
CA PHE A 136 18.69 -19.72 13.56
C PHE A 136 18.09 -20.97 12.94
N SER A 137 18.94 -21.87 12.46
CA SER A 137 18.61 -23.27 12.19
C SER A 137 18.34 -24.02 13.51
N GLN A 138 17.81 -25.25 13.43
CA GLN A 138 17.70 -26.12 14.61
C GLN A 138 19.06 -26.54 15.20
N ASN A 139 20.15 -26.38 14.45
CA ASN A 139 21.50 -26.70 14.88
C ASN A 139 22.25 -25.48 15.48
N ASN A 140 21.53 -24.41 15.84
CA ASN A 140 22.09 -23.15 16.35
C ASN A 140 23.03 -22.43 15.36
N GLU A 141 22.75 -22.55 14.06
CA GLU A 141 23.47 -21.79 13.04
C GLU A 141 22.67 -20.53 12.68
N LEU A 142 23.31 -19.37 12.72
CA LEU A 142 22.75 -18.09 12.31
C LEU A 142 22.54 -18.07 10.79
N ILE A 143 21.30 -17.82 10.37
CA ILE A 143 20.89 -17.75 8.96
C ILE A 143 20.57 -16.31 8.55
N ALA A 144 20.04 -15.52 9.47
CA ALA A 144 19.74 -14.11 9.23
C ALA A 144 19.79 -13.29 10.51
N PHE A 145 20.12 -12.01 10.39
CA PHE A 145 20.02 -11.03 11.47
C PHE A 145 19.69 -9.63 10.96
N GLY A 146 19.23 -8.77 11.85
CA GLY A 146 19.09 -7.33 11.61
C GLY A 146 19.36 -6.54 12.88
N LEU A 147 19.84 -5.31 12.70
CA LEU A 147 20.41 -4.41 13.69
C LEU A 147 19.74 -3.04 13.59
N ASP A 148 18.44 -2.98 13.82
CA ASP A 148 17.73 -1.71 14.04
C ASP A 148 17.98 -1.26 15.49
N VAL A 149 19.23 -0.91 15.80
CA VAL A 149 19.70 -0.49 17.13
C VAL A 149 20.41 0.86 17.04
N TYR A 150 20.58 1.51 18.19
CA TYR A 150 20.92 2.94 18.28
C TYR A 150 22.11 3.18 19.22
N ASN A 151 23.27 3.53 18.68
CA ASN A 151 24.52 3.56 19.45
C ASN A 151 24.93 4.97 19.90
N ASP A 152 24.28 6.01 19.39
CA ASP A 152 24.62 7.43 19.59
C ASP A 152 23.57 8.18 20.43
N ILE A 153 22.82 7.47 21.28
CA ILE A 153 21.83 8.08 22.17
C ILE A 153 22.54 9.00 23.18
N ASN A 154 22.22 10.29 23.12
CA ASN A 154 22.66 11.30 24.08
C ASN A 154 21.48 12.20 24.46
N LEU A 155 20.83 11.88 25.58
CA LEU A 155 19.57 12.48 26.02
C LEU A 155 19.47 12.49 27.55
N SER A 156 18.89 13.55 28.11
CA SER A 156 18.50 13.63 29.52
C SER A 156 17.28 12.75 29.78
N ILE A 157 17.38 11.87 30.80
CA ILE A 157 16.29 10.98 31.24
C ILE A 157 15.42 11.57 32.35
N ILE A 158 15.69 12.80 32.77
CA ILE A 158 14.91 13.50 33.81
C ILE A 158 13.84 14.33 33.09
N PRO A 159 12.54 13.97 33.17
CA PRO A 159 11.48 14.73 32.52
C PRO A 159 11.36 16.14 33.12
N THR A 160 11.07 17.15 32.29
CA THR A 160 10.80 18.52 32.77
C THR A 160 9.30 18.81 32.89
N ILE A 161 8.45 17.96 32.32
CA ILE A 161 6.99 18.07 32.33
C ILE A 161 6.39 16.99 33.24
N SER A 162 5.42 17.37 34.06
CA SER A 162 4.68 16.44 34.91
C SER A 162 3.66 15.62 34.13
N GLU A 163 3.35 14.41 34.61
CA GLU A 163 2.33 13.53 34.02
C GLU A 163 0.95 14.21 33.90
N GLN A 164 0.57 15.05 34.87
CA GLN A 164 -0.72 15.74 34.81
C GLN A 164 -0.83 16.69 33.60
N ASN A 165 0.28 17.30 33.20
CA ASN A 165 0.34 18.17 32.03
C ASN A 165 0.46 17.36 30.72
N ILE A 166 0.98 16.13 30.77
CA ILE A 166 1.15 15.32 29.55
C ILE A 166 -0.17 14.87 28.94
N ILE A 167 -1.20 14.68 29.78
CA ILE A 167 -2.53 14.29 29.32
C ILE A 167 -3.13 15.36 28.40
N SER A 168 -3.01 16.64 28.73
CA SER A 168 -3.57 17.72 27.91
C SER A 168 -2.89 17.82 26.53
N PHE A 169 -1.58 17.58 26.48
CA PHE A 169 -0.84 17.46 25.21
C PHE A 169 -1.31 16.25 24.40
N ALA A 170 -1.46 15.09 25.03
CA ALA A 170 -1.92 13.86 24.37
C ALA A 170 -3.34 13.99 23.79
N THR A 171 -4.22 14.76 24.42
CA THR A 171 -5.63 14.94 24.03
C THR A 171 -5.89 16.19 23.19
N THR A 172 -4.85 16.94 22.81
CA THR A 172 -4.99 18.17 22.04
C THR A 172 -5.76 17.93 20.73
N ASN A 173 -6.67 18.84 20.39
CA ASN A 173 -7.55 18.82 19.21
C ASN A 173 -8.69 17.78 19.22
N ILE A 174 -8.84 16.97 20.26
CA ILE A 174 -9.99 16.05 20.37
C ILE A 174 -11.08 16.75 21.18
N THR A 175 -12.24 16.95 20.55
CA THR A 175 -13.40 17.58 21.19
C THR A 175 -14.41 16.56 21.71
N ASN A 176 -14.38 15.34 21.18
CA ASN A 176 -15.21 14.23 21.59
C ASN A 176 -14.91 13.81 23.03
N ASN A 177 -15.89 13.16 23.69
CA ASN A 177 -15.72 12.68 25.05
C ASN A 177 -14.54 11.68 25.14
N ILE A 178 -13.63 11.90 26.09
CA ILE A 178 -12.46 11.06 26.33
C ILE A 178 -12.67 10.24 27.60
N THR A 179 -12.33 8.96 27.52
CA THR A 179 -12.49 7.99 28.61
C THR A 179 -11.25 7.09 28.70
N ASN A 180 -11.11 6.34 29.79
CA ASN A 180 -10.03 5.35 29.98
C ASN A 180 -8.61 5.90 29.75
N VAL A 181 -8.32 7.11 30.24
CA VAL A 181 -6.99 7.71 30.14
C VAL A 181 -6.02 6.98 31.07
N VAL A 182 -4.93 6.47 30.50
CA VAL A 182 -3.85 5.77 31.20
C VAL A 182 -2.52 6.34 30.74
N VAL A 183 -1.70 6.81 31.68
CA VAL A 183 -0.29 7.16 31.44
C VAL A 183 0.56 5.96 31.87
N SER A 184 1.48 5.52 31.02
CA SER A 184 2.43 4.47 31.36
C SER A 184 3.39 4.95 32.45
N ASP A 185 3.59 4.14 33.49
CA ASP A 185 4.50 4.45 34.61
C ASP A 185 5.96 4.60 34.14
N ASP A 186 6.36 3.81 33.13
CA ASP A 186 7.71 3.84 32.57
C ASP A 186 7.83 4.85 31.43
N LEU A 187 8.80 5.76 31.56
CA LEU A 187 9.30 6.58 30.46
C LEU A 187 10.03 5.71 29.43
N LYS A 188 10.04 6.17 28.18
CA LYS A 188 10.73 5.47 27.08
C LYS A 188 11.56 6.44 26.25
N VAL A 189 12.52 5.90 25.50
CA VAL A 189 13.26 6.67 24.50
C VAL A 189 12.68 6.37 23.13
N LEU A 190 12.23 7.38 22.40
CA LEU A 190 11.77 7.25 21.02
C LEU A 190 12.90 7.66 20.07
N ALA A 191 13.27 6.77 19.15
CA ALA A 191 14.19 7.07 18.05
C ALA A 191 13.40 7.54 16.81
N ILE A 192 13.50 8.82 16.47
CA ILE A 192 12.83 9.43 15.32
C ILE A 192 13.79 9.43 14.14
N PRO A 193 13.48 8.75 13.03
CA PRO A 193 14.35 8.73 11.86
C PRO A 193 14.46 10.12 11.24
N THR A 194 15.70 10.54 10.97
CA THR A 194 16.03 11.72 10.18
C THR A 194 17.04 11.32 9.10
N TYR A 195 17.48 12.26 8.26
CA TYR A 195 18.41 11.93 7.17
C TYR A 195 19.72 11.31 7.68
N ARG A 196 19.84 9.98 7.54
CA ARG A 196 21.02 9.17 7.88
C ARG A 196 21.45 9.21 9.35
N LYS A 197 20.51 9.50 10.25
CA LYS A 197 20.69 9.49 11.71
C LYS A 197 19.33 9.48 12.42
N TYR A 198 19.33 9.35 13.74
CA TYR A 198 18.13 9.46 14.56
C TYR A 198 18.17 10.69 15.48
N ASP A 199 17.00 11.26 15.73
CA ASP A 199 16.76 12.19 16.85
C ASP A 199 16.09 11.42 17.99
N TYR A 200 16.56 11.62 19.22
CA TYR A 200 16.13 10.81 20.37
C TYR A 200 15.31 11.65 21.33
N ARG A 201 14.08 11.21 21.62
CA ARG A 201 13.16 11.91 22.53
C ARG A 201 12.84 11.05 23.75
N LEU A 202 12.86 11.67 24.93
CA LEU A 202 12.28 11.07 26.13
C LEU A 202 10.78 11.23 26.02
N ILE A 203 10.01 10.16 26.19
CA ILE A 203 8.56 10.20 25.97
C ILE A 203 7.77 9.59 27.11
N TYR A 204 6.56 10.11 27.29
CA TYR A 204 5.47 9.39 27.95
C TYR A 204 4.64 8.65 26.90
N GLU A 205 4.21 7.43 27.23
CA GLU A 205 3.21 6.68 26.48
C GLU A 205 1.85 6.86 27.16
N ILE A 206 0.87 7.43 26.45
CA ILE A 206 -0.48 7.68 26.96
C ILE A 206 -1.49 6.91 26.11
N LYS A 207 -2.45 6.25 26.75
CA LYS A 207 -3.56 5.56 26.09
C LYS A 207 -4.89 6.16 26.53
N PHE A 208 -5.83 6.32 25.61
CA PHE A 208 -7.20 6.73 25.94
C PHE A 208 -8.20 6.27 24.87
N SER A 209 -9.47 6.25 25.25
CA SER A 209 -10.60 5.90 24.38
C SER A 209 -11.44 7.12 24.07
N THR A 210 -11.93 7.22 22.84
CA THR A 210 -12.91 8.22 22.41
C THR A 210 -13.80 7.66 21.28
N LYS A 211 -14.62 8.50 20.67
CA LYS A 211 -15.42 8.14 19.49
C LYS A 211 -15.15 9.16 18.39
N ILE A 212 -14.79 8.67 17.22
CA ILE A 212 -14.64 9.43 15.97
C ILE A 212 -15.83 9.16 15.04
N GLU A 213 -15.87 9.76 13.85
CA GLU A 213 -16.98 9.62 12.90
C GLU A 213 -17.23 8.14 12.53
N GLU A 214 -16.15 7.36 12.36
CA GLU A 214 -16.20 5.96 11.94
C GLU A 214 -16.61 5.02 13.08
N GLY A 215 -16.49 5.47 14.33
CA GLY A 215 -16.82 4.65 15.50
C GLY A 215 -15.85 4.83 16.67
N PRO A 216 -15.71 3.79 17.53
CA PRO A 216 -14.84 3.87 18.71
C PRO A 216 -13.36 3.94 18.31
N ALA A 217 -12.60 4.81 18.96
CA ALA A 217 -11.16 4.93 18.76
C ALA A 217 -10.41 4.68 20.08
N ASN A 218 -9.32 3.92 20.00
CA ASN A 218 -8.41 3.70 21.11
C ASN A 218 -7.02 4.20 20.70
N TYR A 219 -6.64 5.37 21.21
CA TYR A 219 -5.38 6.00 20.85
C TYR A 219 -4.24 5.54 21.75
N THR A 220 -3.09 5.26 21.14
CA THR A 220 -1.77 5.29 21.80
C THR A 220 -1.04 6.55 21.35
N CYS A 221 -0.55 7.33 22.30
CA CYS A 221 0.14 8.59 22.06
C CYS A 221 1.56 8.55 22.62
N TYR A 222 2.48 9.19 21.91
CA TYR A 222 3.82 9.50 22.41
C TYR A 222 3.96 11.01 22.51
N VAL A 223 4.24 11.50 23.71
CA VAL A 223 4.44 12.92 23.98
C VAL A 223 5.83 13.13 24.56
N ASP A 224 6.56 14.10 24.01
CA ASP A 224 7.90 14.48 24.46
C ASP A 224 7.85 14.97 25.91
N ALA A 225 8.63 14.34 26.78
CA ALA A 225 8.68 14.60 28.22
C ALA A 225 9.39 15.90 28.60
N HIS A 226 10.04 16.57 27.64
CA HIS A 226 10.72 17.85 27.81
C HIS A 226 9.95 19.03 27.20
N THR A 227 9.31 18.83 26.06
CA THR A 227 8.66 19.91 25.29
C THR A 227 7.14 19.84 25.28
N GLY A 228 6.54 18.68 25.55
CA GLY A 228 5.10 18.46 25.43
C GLY A 228 4.65 18.27 23.97
N GLU A 229 5.59 18.16 23.03
CA GLU A 229 5.27 17.89 21.63
C GLU A 229 4.60 16.52 21.49
N LEU A 230 3.42 16.50 20.85
CA LEU A 230 2.75 15.25 20.48
C LEU A 230 3.44 14.66 19.25
N LEU A 231 4.25 13.63 19.46
CA LEU A 231 5.06 12.99 18.43
C LEU A 231 4.28 11.90 17.68
N MET A 232 3.39 11.19 18.38
CA MET A 232 2.54 10.15 17.79
C MET A 232 1.16 10.17 18.40
N ARG A 233 0.13 9.95 17.59
CA ARG A 233 -1.20 9.53 17.99
C ARG A 233 -1.69 8.50 16.98
N LYS A 234 -1.86 7.26 17.42
CA LYS A 234 -2.25 6.14 16.55
C LYS A 234 -3.48 5.44 17.13
N ASN A 235 -4.55 5.36 16.35
CA ASN A 235 -5.69 4.54 16.69
C ASN A 235 -5.34 3.04 16.54
N SER A 236 -5.71 2.25 17.54
CA SER A 236 -5.50 0.81 17.60
C SER A 236 -6.75 0.01 17.22
N VAL A 237 -7.91 0.67 17.07
CA VAL A 237 -9.11 0.04 16.55
C VAL A 237 -8.95 -0.15 15.04
N MET A 238 -9.11 -1.40 14.59
CA MET A 238 -9.16 -1.75 13.18
C MET A 238 -10.62 -1.87 12.78
N TYR A 239 -11.04 -1.08 11.80
CA TYR A 239 -12.37 -1.17 11.20
C TYR A 239 -12.35 -2.21 10.07
N GLU A 240 -13.50 -2.78 9.72
CA GLU A 240 -13.66 -3.59 8.51
C GLU A 240 -13.89 -2.66 7.31
N VAL A 241 -13.21 -2.88 6.18
CA VAL A 241 -13.58 -2.19 4.93
C VAL A 241 -14.86 -2.84 4.42
N PRO A 242 -15.84 -2.08 3.92
CA PRO A 242 -16.89 -2.66 3.08
C PRO A 242 -16.27 -3.58 2.01
N PRO A 243 -16.85 -4.76 1.75
CA PRO A 243 -16.28 -5.69 0.79
C PRO A 243 -16.24 -5.04 -0.59
N SER A 244 -15.05 -4.76 -1.11
CA SER A 244 -14.86 -4.17 -2.44
C SER A 244 -14.91 -5.26 -3.52
N GLY A 245 -15.57 -4.98 -4.63
CA GLY A 245 -15.48 -5.80 -5.83
C GLY A 245 -14.39 -5.30 -6.78
N THR A 246 -13.93 -6.19 -7.64
CA THR A 246 -13.05 -5.86 -8.78
C THR A 246 -13.79 -6.13 -10.06
N SER A 247 -13.56 -5.31 -11.09
CA SER A 247 -14.09 -5.56 -12.42
C SER A 247 -13.01 -5.37 -13.45
N THR A 248 -12.88 -6.33 -14.36
CA THR A 248 -12.04 -6.20 -15.55
C THR A 248 -12.96 -5.93 -16.72
N VAL A 249 -12.70 -4.87 -17.50
CA VAL A 249 -13.52 -4.48 -18.65
C VAL A 249 -12.76 -4.77 -19.93
N SER A 250 -13.43 -5.41 -20.89
CA SER A 250 -12.83 -5.83 -22.16
C SER A 250 -13.83 -5.80 -23.31
N GLY A 251 -13.33 -5.95 -24.54
CA GLY A 251 -14.16 -6.17 -25.71
C GLY A 251 -13.34 -6.52 -26.95
N GLU A 252 -14.02 -7.04 -27.97
CA GLU A 252 -13.38 -7.37 -29.26
C GLU A 252 -13.12 -6.09 -30.06
N VAL A 253 -11.89 -5.92 -30.56
CA VAL A 253 -11.48 -4.75 -31.36
C VAL A 253 -10.65 -5.17 -32.56
N TYR A 254 -10.58 -4.29 -33.55
CA TYR A 254 -9.56 -4.34 -34.60
C TYR A 254 -8.37 -3.46 -34.20
N PRO A 255 -7.23 -4.02 -33.76
CA PRO A 255 -6.15 -3.21 -33.17
C PRO A 255 -5.48 -2.24 -34.15
N THR A 256 -5.48 -2.59 -35.43
CA THR A 256 -4.70 -1.95 -36.49
C THR A 256 -5.57 -1.60 -37.69
N ASN A 257 -6.27 -2.58 -38.26
CA ASN A 257 -7.19 -2.37 -39.37
C ASN A 257 -8.29 -3.46 -39.40
N PRO A 258 -9.40 -3.23 -40.12
CA PRO A 258 -10.54 -4.16 -40.17
C PRO A 258 -10.30 -5.49 -40.89
N TYR A 259 -9.17 -5.66 -41.60
CA TYR A 259 -8.84 -6.90 -42.30
C TYR A 259 -8.07 -7.88 -41.42
N ASP A 260 -7.50 -7.40 -40.32
CA ASP A 260 -6.89 -8.25 -39.30
C ASP A 260 -7.98 -8.93 -38.45
N PRO A 261 -7.74 -10.13 -37.93
CA PRO A 261 -8.69 -10.77 -37.03
C PRO A 261 -8.93 -9.89 -35.79
N ALA A 262 -10.18 -9.75 -35.39
CA ALA A 262 -10.53 -9.09 -34.14
C ALA A 262 -9.92 -9.86 -32.96
N ILE A 263 -9.46 -9.11 -31.95
CA ILE A 263 -8.95 -9.68 -30.70
C ILE A 263 -9.63 -9.04 -29.50
N VAL A 264 -9.74 -9.78 -28.41
CA VAL A 264 -10.21 -9.24 -27.13
C VAL A 264 -9.10 -8.40 -26.52
N GLN A 265 -9.40 -7.14 -26.19
CA GLN A 265 -8.52 -6.27 -25.43
C GLN A 265 -9.23 -5.73 -24.21
N ASN A 266 -8.47 -5.50 -23.15
CA ASN A 266 -8.95 -4.83 -21.97
C ASN A 266 -9.04 -3.32 -22.23
N PHE A 267 -10.11 -2.69 -21.74
CA PHE A 267 -10.37 -1.27 -21.92
C PHE A 267 -9.87 -0.49 -20.73
N LYS A 268 -8.76 0.23 -20.94
CA LYS A 268 -8.20 1.20 -20.01
C LYS A 268 -9.02 2.48 -19.96
N TYR A 269 -9.00 3.16 -18.82
CA TYR A 269 -9.62 4.46 -18.57
C TYR A 269 -11.14 4.50 -18.69
N LEU A 270 -11.80 3.34 -18.71
CA LEU A 270 -13.24 3.21 -18.85
C LEU A 270 -13.96 3.53 -17.56
N LYS A 271 -15.02 4.32 -17.68
CA LYS A 271 -15.82 4.80 -16.56
C LYS A 271 -16.79 3.72 -16.06
N ALA A 272 -16.67 3.41 -14.78
CA ALA A 272 -17.58 2.58 -14.01
C ALA A 272 -18.30 3.45 -12.97
N ILE A 273 -19.63 3.52 -13.05
CA ILE A 273 -20.45 4.46 -12.27
C ILE A 273 -21.25 3.69 -11.22
N ASP A 274 -21.04 4.01 -9.95
CA ASP A 274 -21.89 3.54 -8.85
C ASP A 274 -23.30 4.11 -9.01
N GLN A 275 -24.30 3.26 -9.28
CA GLN A 275 -25.66 3.74 -9.49
C GLN A 275 -26.37 4.21 -8.21
N SER A 276 -25.80 3.92 -7.02
CA SER A 276 -26.36 4.36 -5.75
C SER A 276 -25.88 5.75 -5.32
N THR A 277 -24.63 6.10 -5.66
CA THR A 277 -23.99 7.36 -5.23
C THR A 277 -23.65 8.30 -6.38
N SER A 278 -23.72 7.82 -7.63
CA SER A 278 -23.26 8.52 -8.84
C SER A 278 -21.78 8.88 -8.83
N VAL A 279 -20.97 8.15 -8.06
CA VAL A 279 -19.51 8.30 -8.04
C VAL A 279 -18.91 7.55 -9.24
N ASP A 280 -18.00 8.24 -9.93
CA ASP A 280 -17.25 7.69 -11.07
C ASP A 280 -15.94 7.04 -10.62
N TYR A 281 -15.71 5.82 -11.10
CA TYR A 281 -14.44 5.10 -11.02
C TYR A 281 -13.93 4.82 -12.43
N TYR A 282 -12.62 4.59 -12.58
CA TYR A 282 -12.01 4.37 -13.89
C TYR A 282 -11.12 3.14 -13.88
N THR A 283 -11.13 2.38 -14.98
CA THR A 283 -10.20 1.28 -15.17
C THR A 283 -8.76 1.76 -15.37
N ASP A 284 -7.80 0.98 -14.89
CA ASP A 284 -6.38 1.25 -15.05
C ASP A 284 -5.85 0.80 -16.43
N ASN A 285 -4.53 0.85 -16.64
CA ASN A 285 -3.90 0.45 -17.90
C ASN A 285 -4.11 -1.04 -18.27
N ASN A 286 -4.50 -1.88 -17.32
CA ASN A 286 -4.83 -3.29 -17.54
C ASN A 286 -6.33 -3.51 -17.75
N GLY A 287 -7.14 -2.45 -17.69
CA GLY A 287 -8.60 -2.50 -17.77
C GLY A 287 -9.27 -2.97 -16.48
N ASP A 288 -8.57 -2.91 -15.35
CA ASP A 288 -9.08 -3.30 -14.04
C ASP A 288 -9.56 -2.08 -13.24
N VAL A 289 -10.68 -2.22 -12.53
CA VAL A 289 -11.18 -1.21 -11.60
C VAL A 289 -11.55 -1.84 -10.25
N VAL A 290 -11.10 -1.19 -9.16
CA VAL A 290 -11.51 -1.53 -7.79
C VAL A 290 -12.68 -0.64 -7.40
N LEU A 291 -13.77 -1.26 -6.99
CA LEU A 291 -15.02 -0.61 -6.66
C LEU A 291 -15.26 -0.76 -5.14
N PRO A 292 -14.94 0.26 -4.33
CA PRO A 292 -15.02 0.23 -2.87
C PRO A 292 -16.47 0.41 -2.37
N MET A 293 -17.38 -0.39 -2.93
CA MET A 293 -18.81 -0.38 -2.63
C MET A 293 -19.27 -1.81 -2.35
N ASN A 294 -20.43 -1.95 -1.72
CA ASN A 294 -20.96 -3.25 -1.32
C ASN A 294 -21.16 -4.18 -2.52
N ILE A 295 -20.75 -5.44 -2.38
CA ILE A 295 -21.11 -6.52 -3.29
C ILE A 295 -22.64 -6.58 -3.46
N GLY A 296 -23.09 -6.68 -4.71
CA GLY A 296 -24.49 -6.61 -5.13
C GLY A 296 -24.94 -5.23 -5.56
N ALA A 297 -24.19 -4.15 -5.28
CA ALA A 297 -24.49 -2.82 -5.80
C ALA A 297 -24.47 -2.81 -7.34
N GLN A 298 -25.35 -2.04 -7.96
CA GLN A 298 -25.42 -1.93 -9.41
C GLN A 298 -24.37 -0.94 -9.92
N VAL A 299 -23.60 -1.38 -10.90
CA VAL A 299 -22.56 -0.58 -11.55
C VAL A 299 -22.90 -0.44 -13.03
N ARG A 300 -22.77 0.78 -13.56
CA ARG A 300 -22.94 1.07 -14.98
C ARG A 300 -21.58 1.29 -15.63
N TYR A 301 -21.26 0.51 -16.65
CA TYR A 301 -20.06 0.66 -17.46
C TYR A 301 -20.47 1.26 -18.79
N LYS A 302 -19.82 2.33 -19.23
CA LYS A 302 -20.11 2.99 -20.51
C LYS A 302 -18.88 2.89 -21.42
N LEU A 303 -19.04 2.89 -22.75
CA LEU A 303 -17.92 3.19 -23.68
C LEU A 303 -17.56 4.69 -23.63
N GLU A 304 -17.38 5.19 -22.41
CA GLU A 304 -17.00 6.52 -22.00
C GLU A 304 -15.91 6.36 -20.93
N GLY A 305 -14.92 7.25 -20.93
CA GLY A 305 -13.78 7.17 -20.03
C GLY A 305 -13.13 8.52 -19.75
N LEU A 306 -11.88 8.50 -19.32
CA LEU A 306 -11.12 9.73 -19.08
C LEU A 306 -10.88 10.54 -20.37
N TYR A 307 -10.67 9.85 -21.51
CA TYR A 307 -10.19 10.48 -22.74
C TYR A 307 -11.05 10.21 -23.99
N ALA A 308 -12.09 9.40 -23.89
CA ALA A 308 -13.02 9.10 -24.98
C ALA A 308 -14.46 9.00 -24.48
N ASP A 309 -15.41 9.50 -25.26
CA ASP A 309 -16.84 9.22 -25.14
C ASP A 309 -17.36 8.78 -26.51
N VAL A 310 -17.57 7.47 -26.69
CA VAL A 310 -17.91 6.90 -27.99
C VAL A 310 -19.42 6.76 -28.11
N GLN A 311 -19.99 7.35 -29.15
CA GLN A 311 -21.42 7.33 -29.39
C GLN A 311 -21.78 7.07 -30.84
N THR A 312 -22.91 6.40 -31.03
CA THR A 312 -23.58 6.24 -32.33
C THR A 312 -24.98 6.82 -32.23
N ASN A 313 -25.35 7.74 -33.12
CA ASN A 313 -26.64 8.45 -33.04
C ASN A 313 -26.92 9.06 -31.65
N SER A 314 -25.91 9.69 -31.05
CA SER A 314 -25.97 10.29 -29.70
C SER A 314 -26.27 9.32 -28.55
N ASN A 315 -26.02 8.01 -28.74
CA ASN A 315 -26.11 7.01 -27.69
C ASN A 315 -24.74 6.40 -27.42
N THR A 316 -24.25 6.52 -26.19
CA THR A 316 -23.06 5.80 -25.69
C THR A 316 -23.48 4.40 -25.23
N PRO A 317 -22.91 3.32 -25.78
CA PRO A 317 -23.15 1.96 -25.30
C PRO A 317 -22.86 1.78 -23.82
N ASP A 318 -23.70 1.02 -23.12
CA ASP A 318 -23.56 0.77 -21.69
C ASP A 318 -23.97 -0.65 -21.24
N ILE A 319 -23.47 -1.04 -20.07
CA ILE A 319 -23.74 -2.31 -19.41
C ILE A 319 -24.06 -2.04 -17.94
N PHE A 320 -25.17 -2.59 -17.45
CA PHE A 320 -25.51 -2.60 -16.03
C PHE A 320 -25.19 -3.98 -15.45
N GLN A 321 -24.34 -4.02 -14.42
CA GLN A 321 -23.93 -5.26 -13.78
C GLN A 321 -23.92 -5.10 -12.27
N ASN A 322 -24.48 -6.08 -11.56
CA ASN A 322 -24.34 -6.15 -10.11
C ASN A 322 -22.91 -6.57 -9.77
N LEU A 323 -22.29 -5.80 -8.87
CA LEU A 323 -20.93 -6.01 -8.41
C LEU A 323 -20.82 -7.36 -7.70
N ALA A 324 -19.82 -8.13 -8.08
CA ALA A 324 -19.37 -9.37 -7.44
C ALA A 324 -17.93 -9.16 -6.93
N VAL A 325 -17.38 -10.15 -6.23
CA VAL A 325 -15.97 -10.12 -5.79
C VAL A 325 -15.04 -9.87 -6.99
N THR A 326 -15.36 -10.52 -8.12
CA THR A 326 -14.74 -10.29 -9.42
C THR A 326 -15.83 -10.33 -10.50
N ASN A 327 -15.85 -9.32 -11.37
CA ASN A 327 -16.66 -9.31 -12.58
C ASN A 327 -15.76 -9.24 -13.81
N ASN A 328 -16.18 -9.94 -14.87
CA ASN A 328 -15.67 -9.74 -16.21
C ASN A 328 -16.75 -9.04 -17.01
N ILE A 329 -16.52 -7.77 -17.34
CA ILE A 329 -17.42 -6.96 -18.13
C ILE A 329 -16.93 -7.02 -19.58
N VAL A 330 -17.81 -7.46 -20.49
CA VAL A 330 -17.44 -7.66 -21.89
C VAL A 330 -18.38 -6.84 -22.76
N PHE A 331 -17.81 -5.89 -23.48
CA PHE A 331 -18.48 -5.23 -24.60
C PHE A 331 -18.35 -6.12 -25.83
N ASP A 332 -19.49 -6.53 -26.39
CA ASP A 332 -19.58 -7.40 -27.55
C ASP A 332 -20.76 -6.97 -28.45
N ASN A 333 -21.02 -7.73 -29.51
CA ASN A 333 -22.06 -7.41 -30.49
C ASN A 333 -23.50 -7.46 -29.92
N SER A 334 -23.70 -7.87 -28.67
CA SER A 334 -25.01 -7.78 -28.00
C SER A 334 -25.29 -6.40 -27.39
N ASN A 335 -24.25 -5.60 -27.16
CA ASN A 335 -24.34 -4.34 -26.41
C ASN A 335 -23.59 -3.16 -27.06
N SER A 336 -22.73 -3.40 -28.04
CA SER A 336 -21.98 -2.38 -28.79
C SER A 336 -21.60 -2.90 -30.18
N THR A 337 -21.23 -2.01 -31.08
CA THR A 337 -20.63 -2.36 -32.37
C THR A 337 -19.11 -2.52 -32.22
N ILE A 338 -18.50 -3.28 -33.13
CA ILE A 338 -17.03 -3.42 -33.15
C ILE A 338 -16.34 -2.09 -33.50
N GLN A 339 -17.02 -1.23 -34.27
CA GLN A 339 -16.56 0.12 -34.60
C GLN A 339 -16.47 0.98 -33.35
N GLU A 340 -17.50 0.97 -32.50
CA GLU A 340 -17.51 1.70 -31.22
C GLU A 340 -16.37 1.25 -30.30
N ARG A 341 -16.23 -0.07 -30.12
CA ARG A 341 -15.16 -0.66 -29.30
C ARG A 341 -13.77 -0.32 -29.84
N THR A 342 -13.59 -0.40 -31.15
CA THR A 342 -12.31 -0.08 -31.81
C THR A 342 -11.99 1.41 -31.70
N ALA A 343 -12.98 2.28 -31.84
CA ALA A 343 -12.80 3.72 -31.69
C ALA A 343 -12.39 4.08 -30.24
N TYR A 344 -13.05 3.50 -29.25
CA TYR A 344 -12.71 3.69 -27.84
C TYR A 344 -11.24 3.33 -27.57
N GLN A 345 -10.81 2.17 -28.07
CA GLN A 345 -9.44 1.70 -27.95
C GLN A 345 -8.44 2.63 -28.66
N ALA A 346 -8.74 3.05 -29.89
CA ALA A 346 -7.85 3.85 -30.70
C ALA A 346 -7.62 5.24 -30.11
N VAL A 347 -8.68 5.91 -29.65
CA VAL A 347 -8.59 7.25 -29.05
C VAL A 347 -7.70 7.24 -27.81
N ASN A 348 -7.91 6.27 -26.91
CA ASN A 348 -7.07 6.14 -25.71
C ASN A 348 -5.61 5.79 -26.05
N ASN A 349 -5.35 5.03 -27.11
CA ASN A 349 -3.98 4.75 -27.57
C ASN A 349 -3.28 5.99 -28.15
N ILE A 350 -3.99 6.82 -28.90
CA ILE A 350 -3.47 8.08 -29.41
C ILE A 350 -3.21 9.07 -28.27
N HIS A 351 -4.09 9.13 -27.26
CA HIS A 351 -3.87 9.93 -26.06
C HIS A 351 -2.59 9.50 -25.32
N ASP A 352 -2.40 8.21 -25.07
CA ASP A 352 -1.18 7.70 -24.45
C ASP A 352 0.08 8.06 -25.24
N HIS A 353 0.03 7.90 -26.57
CA HIS A 353 1.14 8.27 -27.44
C HIS A 353 1.46 9.77 -27.32
N LEU A 354 0.43 10.62 -27.29
CA LEU A 354 0.59 12.06 -27.07
C LEU A 354 1.28 12.34 -25.74
N LYS A 355 0.93 11.63 -24.66
CA LYS A 355 1.57 11.81 -23.34
C LYS A 355 3.03 11.38 -23.29
N VAL A 356 3.44 10.46 -24.16
CA VAL A 356 4.86 10.12 -24.33
C VAL A 356 5.63 11.26 -24.98
N VAL A 357 5.05 11.91 -25.98
CA VAL A 357 5.73 12.98 -26.76
C VAL A 357 5.63 14.35 -26.07
N PHE A 358 4.49 14.65 -25.45
CA PHE A 358 4.17 15.93 -24.80
C PHE A 358 3.58 15.71 -23.39
N PRO A 359 4.38 15.28 -22.41
CA PRO A 359 3.88 14.90 -21.08
C PRO A 359 3.12 16.00 -20.33
N SER A 360 3.48 17.27 -20.55
CA SER A 360 2.89 18.43 -19.87
C SER A 360 1.67 19.02 -20.59
N PHE A 361 1.30 18.52 -21.77
CA PHE A 361 0.15 19.03 -22.51
C PHE A 361 -1.15 18.43 -21.94
N THR A 362 -2.05 19.24 -21.43
CA THR A 362 -3.29 18.79 -20.77
C THR A 362 -4.56 19.13 -21.55
N GLY A 363 -4.45 19.75 -22.72
CA GLY A 363 -5.60 20.22 -23.50
C GLY A 363 -6.51 19.11 -24.05
N LEU A 364 -6.09 17.84 -23.94
CA LEU A 364 -6.86 16.65 -24.33
C LEU A 364 -7.08 15.69 -23.15
N ASP A 365 -6.91 16.16 -21.91
CA ASP A 365 -7.21 15.39 -20.70
C ASP A 365 -8.70 15.49 -20.34
N SER A 366 -9.56 15.29 -21.32
CA SER A 366 -11.01 15.20 -21.17
C SER A 366 -11.57 14.17 -22.15
N PRO A 367 -12.76 13.61 -21.89
CA PRO A 367 -13.39 12.68 -22.81
C PRO A 367 -13.62 13.36 -24.17
N MET A 368 -12.94 12.88 -25.20
CA MET A 368 -13.16 13.31 -26.58
C MET A 368 -14.44 12.68 -27.11
N GLU A 369 -15.42 13.51 -27.45
CA GLU A 369 -16.63 13.05 -28.12
C GLU A 369 -16.24 12.40 -29.46
N THR A 370 -16.60 11.13 -29.61
CA THR A 370 -16.18 10.24 -30.68
C THR A 370 -17.40 9.64 -31.35
N ASN A 371 -17.82 10.26 -32.45
CA ASN A 371 -19.03 9.91 -33.17
C ASN A 371 -18.75 8.85 -34.24
N ILE A 372 -19.48 7.74 -34.17
CA ILE A 372 -19.36 6.60 -35.08
C ILE A 372 -20.62 6.49 -35.93
N ASP A 373 -20.43 6.01 -37.17
CA ASP A 373 -21.47 5.82 -38.17
C ASP A 373 -22.25 7.11 -38.52
N GLU A 374 -21.55 8.24 -38.55
CA GLU A 374 -22.10 9.53 -38.96
C GLU A 374 -22.59 9.49 -40.42
N ALA A 375 -23.60 10.32 -40.73
CA ALA A 375 -24.21 10.35 -42.05
C ALA A 375 -23.20 10.74 -43.14
N GLY A 376 -22.92 9.81 -44.05
CA GLY A 376 -21.91 9.95 -45.08
C GLY A 376 -21.30 8.59 -45.44
N SER A 377 -20.18 8.60 -46.15
CA SER A 377 -19.37 7.39 -46.34
C SER A 377 -17.90 7.74 -46.55
N CYS A 378 -16.99 6.82 -46.22
CA CYS A 378 -15.58 6.90 -46.63
C CYS A 378 -14.78 8.11 -46.12
N ASN A 379 -15.14 8.73 -45.00
CA ASN A 379 -14.37 9.87 -44.48
C ASN A 379 -14.47 10.00 -42.96
N ALA A 380 -13.56 10.79 -42.40
CA ALA A 380 -13.59 11.21 -41.00
C ALA A 380 -13.21 12.69 -40.91
N PHE A 381 -13.73 13.39 -39.89
CA PHE A 381 -13.43 14.80 -39.68
C PHE A 381 -13.44 15.19 -38.21
N TYR A 382 -12.69 16.24 -37.90
CA TYR A 382 -12.71 16.93 -36.62
C TYR A 382 -13.39 18.30 -36.81
N ASN A 383 -14.36 18.63 -35.97
CA ASN A 383 -15.15 19.87 -36.10
C ASN A 383 -14.76 20.97 -35.09
N GLY A 384 -13.73 20.74 -34.27
CA GLY A 384 -13.33 21.65 -33.19
C GLY A 384 -13.75 21.20 -31.79
N SER A 385 -14.65 20.23 -31.66
CA SER A 385 -15.07 19.67 -30.38
C SER A 385 -15.21 18.15 -30.35
N SER A 386 -15.45 17.50 -31.49
CA SER A 386 -15.60 16.06 -31.62
C SER A 386 -14.88 15.51 -32.84
N ILE A 387 -14.49 14.23 -32.76
CA ILE A 387 -14.04 13.43 -33.91
C ILE A 387 -15.21 12.62 -34.44
N ASN A 388 -15.36 12.56 -35.76
CA ASN A 388 -16.55 12.04 -36.43
C ASN A 388 -16.13 11.10 -37.54
N PHE A 389 -16.64 9.87 -37.52
CA PHE A 389 -16.34 8.82 -38.49
C PHE A 389 -17.61 8.45 -39.24
N TYR A 390 -17.60 8.59 -40.58
CA TYR A 390 -18.75 8.17 -41.38
C TYR A 390 -18.92 6.66 -41.42
N ALA A 391 -20.15 6.23 -41.64
CA ALA A 391 -20.47 4.83 -41.84
C ALA A 391 -19.68 4.20 -43.00
N ALA A 392 -19.45 2.89 -42.91
CA ALA A 392 -18.86 2.11 -44.00
C ALA A 392 -19.71 2.21 -45.28
N GLY A 393 -19.06 2.40 -46.42
CA GLY A 393 -19.74 2.64 -47.69
C GLY A 393 -18.79 3.24 -48.72
N GLY A 394 -19.22 3.32 -49.99
CA GLY A 394 -18.42 3.99 -51.05
C GLY A 394 -17.09 3.33 -51.41
N GLY A 395 -16.84 2.10 -50.94
CA GLY A 395 -15.59 1.35 -51.18
C GLY A 395 -14.59 1.38 -50.01
N CYS A 396 -14.93 2.01 -48.88
CA CYS A 396 -14.16 1.93 -47.64
C CYS A 396 -14.82 0.95 -46.67
N ASN A 397 -13.97 0.19 -45.96
CA ASN A 397 -14.35 -0.78 -44.93
C ASN A 397 -13.78 -0.36 -43.59
#